data_AF-A0A315UQW2-F1
#
_entry.id   AF-A0A315UQW2-F1
#
_cell.length_a   1.000
_cell.length_b   1.000
_cell.length_c   1.000
_cell.angle_alpha   90.00
_cell.angle_beta   90.00
_cell.angle_gamma   90.00
#
_symmetry.space_group_name_H-M   'P 1'
#
loop_
_entity.id
_entity.type
_entity.pdbx_description
1 polymer ?
#
loop_
_entity_poly.entity_id
_entity_poly.type
_entity_poly.pdbx_seq_one_letter_code
_entity_poly.pdbx_strand_id
1 'polypeptide(L)'
;MFIFLGVNMVMGEDGLRLGIIAEVISINKYEQILSYLHFVDNYTFQPENTDRLFKIAPVLSILQKAVLVAANLEEFQSIDEEIIPFKGQLSEMYKDSAIRGPSSDLGMATDVVMRLCDDIKNKNH
;
A
#
# COMPACT_ATOMS: atom_id res chain seq x y z
N MET A 1 19.82 4.39 -17.80
CA MET A 1 20.81 5.46 -17.56
C MET A 1 20.05 6.73 -17.24
N PHE A 2 19.77 6.97 -15.95
CA PHE A 2 19.22 8.23 -15.46
C PHE A 2 20.39 9.01 -14.86
N ILE A 3 20.66 10.16 -15.45
CA ILE A 3 21.77 11.04 -15.06
C ILE A 3 21.31 11.77 -13.80
N PHE A 4 21.88 11.45 -12.64
CA PHE A 4 21.84 12.34 -11.49
C PHE A 4 22.67 13.58 -11.84
N LEU A 5 22.02 14.61 -12.38
CA LEU A 5 22.59 15.96 -12.33
C LEU A 5 22.52 16.40 -10.87
N GLY A 6 23.66 16.26 -10.20
CA GLY A 6 23.91 16.82 -8.87
C GLY A 6 23.74 18.32 -8.92
N VAL A 7 22.53 18.79 -8.64
CA VAL A 7 22.31 20.16 -8.20
C VAL A 7 22.90 20.21 -6.80
N ASN A 8 24.07 20.84 -6.67
CA ASN A 8 24.60 21.31 -5.39
C ASN A 8 23.56 22.26 -4.81
N MET A 9 22.66 21.74 -3.98
CA MET A 9 21.67 22.52 -3.26
C MET A 9 22.41 23.26 -2.14
N VAL A 10 22.69 24.54 -2.39
CA VAL A 10 23.21 25.47 -1.40
C VAL A 10 22.22 25.48 -0.22
N MET A 11 22.69 24.99 0.93
CA MET A 11 21.93 24.92 2.18
C MET A 11 21.81 26.33 2.78
N GLY A 12 20.81 27.09 2.34
CA GLY A 12 20.27 28.22 3.10
C GLY A 12 19.10 27.72 3.94
N GLU A 13 19.00 28.17 5.19
CA GLU A 13 17.95 27.78 6.16
C GLU A 13 16.50 27.93 5.63
N ASP A 14 16.31 28.67 4.53
CA ASP A 14 15.02 28.97 3.92
C ASP A 14 14.69 28.14 2.65
N GLY A 15 15.63 27.34 2.12
CA GLY A 15 15.50 26.73 0.79
C GLY A 15 14.57 25.52 0.67
N LEU A 16 14.20 24.89 1.80
CA LEU A 16 13.37 23.68 1.85
C LEU A 16 11.98 23.91 2.46
N ARG A 17 11.73 25.13 2.98
CA ARG A 17 10.48 25.45 3.65
C ARG A 17 9.42 25.80 2.61
N LEU A 18 8.65 24.80 2.19
CA LEU A 18 7.49 25.04 1.34
C LEU A 18 6.39 25.73 2.17
N GLY A 19 6.21 27.04 1.96
CA GLY A 19 5.28 27.88 2.73
C GLY A 19 3.86 27.31 2.81
N ILE A 20 3.38 26.72 1.71
CA ILE A 20 2.06 26.06 1.65
C ILE A 20 1.91 24.94 2.69
N ILE A 21 2.98 24.21 3.01
CA ILE A 21 2.95 23.15 4.03
C ILE A 21 3.20 23.74 5.42
N ALA A 22 4.22 24.59 5.53
CA ALA A 22 4.69 25.12 6.81
C ALA A 22 3.70 26.09 7.48
N GLU A 23 2.80 26.71 6.72
CA GLU A 23 1.74 27.57 7.24
C GLU A 23 0.51 26.77 7.72
N VAL A 24 0.33 25.54 7.23
CA VAL A 24 -0.82 24.69 7.59
C VAL A 24 -0.56 23.95 8.91
N ILE A 25 0.63 23.36 9.08
CA ILE A 25 0.95 22.57 10.26
C ILE A 25 2.46 22.64 10.58
N SER A 26 2.79 22.70 11.87
CA SER A 26 4.19 22.57 12.29
C SER A 26 4.66 21.11 12.20
N ILE A 27 5.95 20.91 11.93
CA ILE A 27 6.56 19.56 11.81
C ILE A 27 6.29 18.73 13.08
N ASN A 28 6.48 19.32 14.26
CA ASN A 28 6.23 18.62 15.53
C ASN A 28 4.78 18.14 15.65
N LYS A 29 3.81 18.93 15.20
CA LYS A 29 2.39 18.54 15.26
C LYS A 29 2.08 17.46 14.23
N TYR A 30 2.67 17.56 13.03
CA TYR A 30 2.56 16.53 12.00
C TYR A 30 3.11 15.18 12.48
N GLU A 31 4.31 15.16 13.06
CA GLU A 31 4.93 13.95 13.61
C GLU A 31 4.09 13.33 14.74
N GLN A 32 3.53 14.15 15.63
CA GLN A 32 2.62 13.67 16.67
C GLN A 32 1.37 13.02 16.08
N ILE A 33 0.71 13.66 15.10
CA ILE A 33 -0.46 13.09 14.44
C ILE A 33 -0.11 11.74 13.80
N LEU A 34 1.02 11.68 13.08
CA LEU A 34 1.49 10.43 12.48
C LEU A 34 1.73 9.32 13.52
N SER A 35 2.28 9.65 14.70
CA SER A 35 2.55 8.66 15.74
C SER A 35 1.29 8.04 16.35
N TYR A 36 0.13 8.70 16.23
CA TYR A 36 -1.16 8.24 16.76
C TYR A 36 -2.14 7.80 15.66
N LEU A 37 -1.69 7.70 14.40
CA LEU A 37 -2.54 7.30 13.29
C LEU A 37 -2.83 5.79 13.35
N HIS A 38 -4.05 5.44 13.75
CA HIS A 38 -4.55 4.07 13.79
C HIS A 38 -5.83 3.95 12.95
N PHE A 39 -5.90 2.91 12.11
CA PHE A 39 -7.09 2.64 11.28
C PHE A 39 -8.02 1.57 11.88
N VAL A 40 -7.58 0.92 12.95
CA VAL A 40 -8.32 -0.13 13.67
C VAL A 40 -8.14 0.07 15.17
N ASP A 41 -9.18 -0.29 15.92
CA ASP A 41 -9.11 -0.37 17.36
C ASP A 41 -8.26 -1.59 17.80
N ASN A 42 -7.14 -1.33 18.45
CA ASN A 42 -6.22 -2.37 18.92
C ASN A 42 -6.88 -3.31 19.96
N TYR A 43 -7.92 -2.88 20.67
CA TYR A 43 -8.64 -3.73 21.63
C TYR A 43 -9.51 -4.80 20.96
N THR A 44 -9.78 -4.65 19.66
CA THR A 44 -10.51 -5.65 18.87
C THR A 44 -9.61 -6.77 18.35
N PHE A 45 -8.29 -6.67 18.57
CA PHE A 45 -7.35 -7.69 18.14
C PHE A 45 -7.49 -8.96 18.98
N GLN A 46 -7.83 -10.05 18.31
CA GLN A 46 -7.91 -11.38 18.90
C GLN A 46 -6.55 -12.08 18.79
N PRO A 47 -6.02 -12.73 19.85
CA PRO A 47 -4.74 -13.43 19.81
C PRO A 47 -4.66 -14.53 18.75
N GLU A 48 -5.80 -15.10 18.36
CA GLU A 48 -5.91 -16.14 17.34
C GLU A 48 -5.93 -15.56 15.91
N ASN A 49 -6.01 -14.23 15.77
CA ASN A 49 -6.05 -13.57 14.47
C ASN A 49 -4.70 -13.69 13.77
N THR A 50 -4.69 -14.43 12.65
CA THR A 50 -3.51 -14.64 11.80
C THR A 50 -3.39 -13.60 10.69
N ASP A 51 -4.35 -12.67 10.56
CA ASP A 51 -4.31 -11.60 9.57
C ASP A 51 -3.24 -10.56 9.90
N ARG A 52 -2.14 -10.65 9.17
CA ARG A 52 -0.99 -9.74 9.30
C ARG A 52 -1.30 -8.32 8.82
N LEU A 53 -2.34 -8.16 7.98
CA LEU A 53 -2.76 -6.87 7.44
C LEU A 53 -3.86 -6.23 8.28
N PHE A 54 -4.30 -6.85 9.37
CA PHE A 54 -5.41 -6.40 10.22
C PHE A 54 -5.41 -4.89 10.47
N LYS A 55 -4.26 -4.31 10.85
CA LYS A 55 -4.12 -2.88 11.16
C LYS A 55 -4.42 -1.93 10.00
N ILE A 56 -4.31 -2.39 8.75
CA ILE A 56 -4.53 -1.60 7.54
C ILE A 56 -5.66 -2.16 6.65
N ALA A 57 -6.21 -3.32 6.99
CA ALA A 57 -7.24 -4.00 6.23
C ALA A 57 -8.46 -3.12 5.88
N PRO A 58 -8.97 -2.23 6.78
CA PRO A 58 -10.06 -1.33 6.42
C PRO A 58 -9.68 -0.34 5.32
N VAL A 59 -8.46 0.20 5.38
CA VAL A 59 -7.95 1.15 4.37
C VAL A 59 -7.82 0.46 3.04
N LEU A 60 -7.20 -0.73 3.01
CA LEU A 60 -7.08 -1.53 1.79
C LEU A 60 -8.45 -1.87 1.19
N SER A 61 -9.41 -2.26 2.03
CA SER A 61 -10.78 -2.56 1.59
C SER A 61 -11.49 -1.34 0.99
N ILE A 62 -11.32 -0.16 1.59
CA ILE A 62 -11.91 1.08 1.08
C ILE A 62 -11.26 1.47 -0.24
N LEU A 63 -9.93 1.42 -0.33
CA LEU A 63 -9.19 1.73 -1.55
C LEU A 63 -9.56 0.77 -2.69
N GLN A 64 -9.59 -0.53 -2.42
CA GLN A 64 -9.99 -1.52 -3.41
C GLN A 64 -11.38 -1.22 -3.97
N LYS A 65 -12.37 -0.97 -3.10
CA LYS A 65 -13.73 -0.61 -3.52
C LYS A 65 -13.77 0.68 -4.32
N ALA A 66 -13.06 1.72 -3.86
CA ALA A 66 -13.01 3.00 -4.55
C ALA A 66 -12.38 2.88 -5.95
N VAL A 67 -11.28 2.14 -6.06
CA VAL A 67 -10.61 1.86 -7.34
C VAL A 67 -11.53 1.07 -8.26
N LEU A 68 -12.17 0.00 -7.79
CA LEU A 68 -13.10 -0.80 -8.61
C LEU A 68 -14.30 0.00 -9.11
N VAL A 69 -14.82 0.94 -8.31
CA VAL A 69 -15.91 1.83 -8.72
C VAL A 69 -15.45 2.88 -9.73
N ALA A 70 -14.22 3.38 -9.60
CA ALA A 70 -13.67 4.41 -10.47
C ALA A 70 -13.05 3.85 -11.76
N ALA A 71 -12.66 2.56 -11.77
CA ALA A 71 -11.98 1.93 -12.89
C ALA A 71 -12.94 1.74 -14.07
N ASN A 72 -12.55 2.26 -15.24
CA ASN A 72 -13.13 1.91 -16.52
C ASN A 72 -12.23 0.83 -17.14
N LEU A 73 -12.71 -0.41 -17.15
CA LEU A 73 -11.93 -1.52 -17.66
C LEU A 73 -11.95 -1.53 -19.19
N GLU A 74 -10.76 -1.58 -19.78
CA GLU A 74 -10.54 -1.80 -21.21
C GLU A 74 -10.49 -3.29 -21.54
N GLU A 75 -10.57 -3.61 -22.84
CA GLU A 75 -10.53 -4.99 -23.36
C GLU A 75 -9.26 -5.75 -22.96
N PHE A 76 -8.12 -5.07 -22.88
CA PHE A 76 -6.85 -5.69 -22.51
C PHE A 76 -6.41 -5.19 -21.14
N GLN A 77 -6.12 -6.14 -20.24
CA GLN A 77 -5.65 -5.86 -18.89
C GLN A 77 -4.30 -6.55 -18.67
N SER A 78 -3.43 -5.90 -17.90
CA SER A 78 -2.15 -6.47 -17.46
C SER A 78 -2.16 -6.63 -15.95
N ILE A 79 -1.64 -7.76 -15.48
CA ILE A 79 -1.42 -8.03 -14.05
C ILE A 79 0.08 -8.11 -13.84
N ASP A 80 0.59 -7.31 -12.91
CA ASP A 80 1.99 -7.30 -12.52
C ASP A 80 2.12 -7.03 -11.02
N GLU A 81 3.31 -7.26 -10.48
CA GLU A 81 3.64 -7.01 -9.08
C GLU A 81 4.31 -5.64 -8.91
N GLU A 82 3.84 -4.84 -7.95
CA GLU A 82 4.48 -3.57 -7.57
C GLU A 82 5.03 -3.65 -6.14
N ILE A 83 6.31 -3.29 -5.98
CA ILE A 83 6.98 -3.27 -4.68
C ILE A 83 6.94 -1.86 -4.10
N ILE A 84 6.30 -1.71 -2.94
CA ILE A 84 6.34 -0.46 -2.17
C ILE A 84 7.62 -0.45 -1.32
N PRO A 85 8.55 0.50 -1.55
CA PRO A 85 9.78 0.57 -0.76
C PRO A 85 9.47 0.86 0.70
N PHE A 86 9.93 -0.01 1.60
CA PHE A 86 9.74 0.17 3.04
C PHE A 86 11.03 -0.14 3.81
N LYS A 87 11.35 0.68 4.80
CA LYS A 87 12.48 0.49 5.70
C LYS A 87 12.00 0.52 7.14
N GLY A 88 11.95 -0.66 7.77
CA GLY A 88 11.52 -0.86 9.16
C GLY A 88 11.37 -2.35 9.47
N GLN A 89 11.01 -2.67 10.72
CA GLN A 89 10.69 -4.05 11.10
C GLN A 89 9.20 -4.31 10.86
N LEU A 90 8.90 -5.15 9.89
CA LEU A 90 7.59 -5.77 9.75
C LEU A 90 7.70 -7.19 10.32
N SER A 91 6.68 -7.69 11.00
CA SER A 91 6.69 -9.06 11.52
C SER A 91 6.86 -10.05 10.35
N GLU A 92 8.08 -10.58 10.20
CA GLU A 92 8.51 -11.53 9.17
C GLU A 92 7.81 -11.40 7.80
N MET A 93 8.04 -10.27 7.12
CA MET A 93 7.59 -10.02 5.75
C MET A 93 8.58 -10.46 4.65
N TYR A 94 9.71 -11.08 5.02
CA TYR A 94 10.72 -11.59 4.08
C TYR A 94 10.98 -13.08 4.30
N LYS A 95 9.92 -13.86 4.43
CA LYS A 95 9.96 -15.29 4.14
C LYS A 95 8.89 -15.51 3.09
N ASP A 96 9.28 -15.94 1.90
CA ASP A 96 8.41 -16.28 0.76
C ASP A 96 7.19 -17.14 1.14
N SER A 97 7.18 -17.73 2.33
CA SER A 97 6.13 -18.57 2.88
C SER A 97 4.96 -17.86 3.53
N ALA A 98 5.03 -16.56 3.81
CA ALA A 98 4.19 -15.96 4.84
C ALA A 98 3.00 -15.12 4.31
N ILE A 99 3.01 -14.79 3.01
CA ILE A 99 1.88 -14.23 2.24
C ILE A 99 1.24 -15.35 1.38
N ARG A 100 1.48 -16.61 1.73
CA ARG A 100 0.83 -17.74 1.04
C ARG A 100 -0.48 -18.04 1.75
N GLY A 101 -1.56 -17.46 1.24
CA GLY A 101 -2.89 -18.05 1.45
C GLY A 101 -2.92 -19.48 0.90
N PRO A 102 -3.94 -20.28 1.22
CA PRO A 102 -4.11 -21.59 0.58
C PRO A 102 -4.02 -21.40 -0.93
N SER A 103 -3.04 -22.07 -1.55
CA SER A 103 -2.91 -22.12 -2.99
C SER A 103 -3.70 -23.33 -3.48
N SER A 104 -4.47 -23.13 -4.54
CA SER A 104 -5.08 -24.24 -5.25
C SER A 104 -4.00 -25.09 -5.91
N ASP A 105 -4.38 -26.27 -6.37
CA ASP A 105 -3.49 -27.16 -7.12
C ASP A 105 -2.96 -26.52 -8.42
N LEU A 106 -3.54 -25.40 -8.87
CA LEU A 106 -3.10 -24.64 -10.04
C LEU A 106 -1.96 -23.64 -9.74
N GLY A 107 -1.58 -23.47 -8.47
CA GLY A 107 -0.48 -22.61 -8.05
C GLY A 107 -0.85 -21.14 -7.87
N MET A 108 0.02 -20.41 -7.17
CA MET A 108 -0.23 -19.04 -6.70
C MET A 108 -0.50 -18.03 -7.81
N ALA A 109 0.28 -18.07 -8.90
CA ALA A 109 0.11 -17.14 -10.02
C ALA A 109 -1.30 -17.27 -10.62
N THR A 110 -1.75 -18.51 -10.85
CA THR A 110 -3.08 -18.80 -11.35
C THR A 110 -4.16 -18.30 -10.38
N ASP A 111 -3.99 -18.53 -9.07
CA ASP A 111 -4.94 -18.05 -8.06
C ASP A 111 -5.05 -16.53 -8.02
N VAL A 112 -3.93 -15.82 -8.13
CA VAL A 112 -3.89 -14.35 -8.15
C VAL A 112 -4.65 -13.82 -9.37
N VAL A 113 -4.36 -14.36 -10.56
CA VAL A 113 -5.08 -13.98 -11.79
C VAL A 113 -6.57 -14.24 -11.63
N MET A 114 -6.95 -15.43 -11.15
CA MET A 114 -8.35 -15.81 -11.01
C MET A 114 -9.12 -14.93 -10.02
N ARG A 115 -8.48 -14.47 -8.94
CA ARG A 115 -9.09 -13.55 -7.95
C ARG A 115 -9.19 -12.12 -8.48
N LEU A 116 -8.16 -11.63 -9.17
CA LEU A 116 -8.18 -10.28 -9.74
C LEU A 116 -9.18 -10.16 -10.89
N CYS A 117 -9.37 -11.23 -11.66
CA CYS A 117 -10.33 -11.24 -12.76
C CYS A 117 -11.77 -11.55 -12.32
N ASP A 118 -12.06 -11.81 -11.04
CA ASP A 118 -13.41 -12.17 -10.55
C ASP A 118 -14.49 -11.18 -11.03
N ASP A 119 -14.20 -9.88 -11.00
CA ASP A 119 -15.14 -8.81 -11.36
C ASP A 119 -15.38 -8.66 -12.87
N ILE A 120 -14.60 -9.36 -13.71
CA ILE A 120 -14.72 -9.33 -15.17
C ILE A 120 -15.08 -10.68 -15.79
N LYS A 121 -15.17 -11.77 -15.02
CA LYS A 121 -15.46 -13.13 -15.55
C LYS A 121 -16.70 -13.23 -16.45
N ASN A 122 -17.69 -12.35 -16.25
CA ASN A 122 -18.94 -12.34 -17.01
C ASN A 122 -19.00 -11.23 -18.08
N LYS A 123 -17.93 -10.46 -18.25
CA LYS A 123 -17.77 -9.46 -19.29
C LYS A 123 -16.85 -10.08 -20.35
N ASN A 124 -17.18 -9.94 -21.63
CA ASN A 124 -16.38 -10.51 -22.72
C ASN A 124 -15.08 -9.71 -22.91
N HIS A 125 -14.16 -9.83 -21.95
CA HIS A 125 -12.82 -9.25 -21.94
C HIS A 125 -11.79 -10.37 -21.79
#